data_AF-A0A8T3KNW3-F1
#
_entry.id   AF-A0A8T3KNW3-F1
#
_cell.length_a   1.000
_cell.length_b   1.000
_cell.length_c   1.000
_cell.angle_alpha   90.00
_cell.angle_beta   90.00
_cell.angle_gamma   90.00
#
_symmetry.space_group_name_H-M   'P 1'
#
loop_
_entity.id
_entity.type
_entity.pdbx_description
1 polymer ?
#
loop_
_entity_poly.entity_id
_entity_poly.type
_entity_poly.pdbx_seq_one_letter_code
_entity_poly.pdbx_strand_id
1 'polypeptide(L)'
;MRKAQKREVIISYERSGNSTLMIITDAETSEIISQRWLNESDKKSGRPPDKANLNSTYFVKLYKPNLIQIATERAKEKRLTLDEAGLFLLLFSVAGWQTPYIVNPDTYKLMSCSEIADFLGRDRKHVFDLLERLIAKGMISKVINGNGRSNHYMINPNVAFYGKTIDDPTHLDVFKTCPYEPTKYIDYKKTPDKKK
;
A
#
# COMPACT_ATOMS: atom_id res chain seq x y z
N MET A 1 7.63 2.09 -28.27
CA MET A 1 7.43 3.38 -27.56
C MET A 1 5.95 3.72 -27.59
N ARG A 2 5.27 3.83 -26.44
CA ARG A 2 3.88 4.34 -26.41
C ARG A 2 3.91 5.85 -26.62
N LYS A 3 3.23 6.35 -27.66
CA LYS A 3 3.06 7.79 -27.90
C LYS A 3 2.19 8.36 -26.78
N ALA A 4 2.75 9.19 -25.92
CA ALA A 4 1.97 9.97 -24.97
C ALA A 4 1.28 11.10 -25.75
N GLN A 5 -0.05 11.16 -25.70
CA GLN A 5 -0.82 12.29 -26.22
C GLN A 5 -1.24 13.17 -25.04
N LYS A 6 -1.01 14.47 -25.17
CA LYS A 6 -1.51 15.47 -24.22
C LYS A 6 -3.00 15.67 -24.52
N ARG A 7 -3.85 15.58 -23.50
CA ARG A 7 -5.28 15.90 -23.57
C ARG A 7 -5.66 16.81 -22.42
N GLU A 8 -6.59 17.71 -22.67
CA GLU A 8 -7.21 18.53 -21.63
C GLU A 8 -8.36 17.76 -20.98
N VAL A 9 -8.44 17.85 -19.65
CA VAL A 9 -9.43 17.09 -18.87
C VAL A 9 -10.10 17.99 -17.83
N ILE A 10 -11.38 17.75 -17.63
CA ILE A 10 -12.19 18.34 -16.56
C ILE A 10 -12.17 17.36 -15.39
N ILE A 11 -11.77 17.83 -14.22
CA ILE A 11 -11.78 17.04 -12.98
C ILE A 11 -12.92 17.55 -12.10
N SER A 12 -13.92 16.72 -11.86
CA SER A 12 -15.03 17.02 -10.95
C SER A 12 -14.97 16.14 -9.71
N TYR A 13 -15.47 16.68 -8.60
CA TYR A 13 -15.50 16.03 -7.30
C TYR A 13 -16.93 16.02 -6.77
N GLU A 14 -17.45 14.85 -6.46
CA GLU A 14 -18.78 14.68 -5.88
C GLU A 14 -18.65 13.99 -4.51
N ARG A 15 -19.13 14.64 -3.45
CA ARG A 15 -18.94 14.15 -2.09
C ARG A 15 -20.16 13.37 -1.62
N SER A 16 -19.94 12.16 -1.11
CA SER A 16 -20.96 11.33 -0.46
C SER A 16 -20.41 10.78 0.86
N GLY A 17 -20.84 11.36 1.98
CA GLY A 17 -20.29 11.05 3.31
C GLY A 17 -18.80 11.37 3.44
N ASN A 18 -18.00 10.38 3.85
CA ASN A 18 -16.53 10.46 3.96
C ASN A 18 -15.79 10.14 2.64
N SER A 19 -16.54 9.84 1.59
CA SER A 19 -15.99 9.47 0.29
C SER A 19 -16.20 10.62 -0.71
N THR A 20 -15.18 10.88 -1.51
CA THR A 20 -15.22 11.85 -2.61
C THR A 20 -15.04 11.10 -3.92
N LEU A 21 -16.07 11.07 -4.75
CA LEU A 21 -15.99 10.57 -6.10
C LEU A 21 -15.25 11.59 -6.97
N MET A 22 -14.13 11.19 -7.54
CA MET A 22 -13.39 11.97 -8.51
C MET A 22 -13.70 11.44 -9.91
N ILE A 23 -14.19 12.31 -10.79
CA ILE A 23 -14.50 12.00 -12.18
C ILE A 23 -13.55 12.84 -13.05
N ILE A 24 -12.84 12.17 -13.96
CA ILE A 24 -12.00 12.80 -14.99
C ILE A 24 -12.74 12.65 -16.31
N THR A 25 -13.10 13.77 -16.90
CA THR A 25 -13.83 13.85 -18.17
C THR A 25 -12.95 14.49 -19.22
N ASP A 26 -12.94 13.95 -20.44
CA ASP A 26 -12.28 14.55 -21.59
C ASP A 26 -12.99 15.88 -21.92
N ALA A 27 -12.22 16.98 -22.00
CA ALA A 27 -12.79 18.31 -22.19
C ALA A 27 -13.47 18.48 -23.57
N GLU A 28 -13.01 17.73 -24.58
CA GLU A 28 -13.52 17.84 -25.95
C GLU A 28 -14.69 16.89 -26.19
N THR A 29 -14.60 15.64 -25.73
CA THR A 29 -15.62 14.63 -26.02
C THR A 29 -16.70 14.50 -24.94
N SER A 30 -16.50 15.13 -23.78
CA SER A 30 -17.33 14.91 -22.58
C SER A 30 -17.39 13.44 -22.12
N GLU A 31 -16.48 12.59 -22.60
CA GLU A 31 -16.40 11.20 -22.19
C GLU A 31 -15.68 11.07 -20.85
N ILE A 32 -16.21 10.21 -19.97
CA ILE A 32 -15.56 9.90 -18.70
C ILE A 32 -14.34 9.03 -18.98
N ILE A 33 -13.14 9.59 -18.78
CA ILE A 33 -11.86 8.89 -18.92
C ILE A 33 -11.61 8.00 -17.71
N SER A 34 -11.98 8.46 -16.51
CA SER A 34 -11.74 7.73 -15.27
C SER A 34 -12.66 8.18 -14.15
N GLN A 35 -13.10 7.23 -13.34
CA GLN A 35 -13.90 7.47 -12.14
C GLN A 35 -13.31 6.68 -10.98
N ARG A 36 -13.05 7.33 -9.85
CA ARG A 36 -12.57 6.65 -8.63
C ARG A 36 -13.10 7.30 -7.37
N TRP A 37 -13.39 6.47 -6.37
CA TRP A 37 -13.73 6.92 -5.04
C TRP A 37 -12.46 7.19 -4.23
N LEU A 38 -12.36 8.40 -3.68
CA LEU A 38 -11.33 8.83 -2.74
C LEU A 38 -11.94 8.76 -1.34
N ASN A 39 -11.44 7.87 -0.48
CA ASN A 39 -11.86 7.86 0.93
C ASN A 39 -10.91 8.75 1.72
N GLU A 40 -11.39 9.88 2.21
CA GLU A 40 -10.64 10.67 3.20
C GLU A 40 -10.86 10.04 4.57
N SER A 41 -9.78 9.54 5.16
CA SER A 41 -9.77 8.99 6.52
C SER A 41 -8.93 9.91 7.40
N ASP A 42 -9.58 10.55 8.38
CA ASP A 42 -8.91 11.32 9.44
C ASP A 42 -8.26 10.42 10.51
N LYS A 43 -8.32 9.10 10.37
CA LYS A 43 -7.64 8.19 11.30
C LYS A 43 -6.14 8.30 11.06
N LYS A 44 -5.39 8.67 12.11
CA LYS A 44 -3.92 8.60 12.13
C LYS A 44 -3.49 7.17 11.77
N SER A 45 -2.97 7.02 10.57
CA SER A 45 -2.41 5.77 10.06
C SER A 45 -0.98 5.63 10.59
N GLY A 46 -0.64 4.42 11.06
CA GLY A 46 0.61 4.19 11.80
C GLY A 46 0.47 4.48 13.28
N ARG A 47 -0.15 3.56 14.03
CA ARG A 47 -0.18 3.66 15.50
C ARG A 47 1.19 3.23 16.03
N PRO A 48 1.86 4.01 16.90
CA PRO A 48 3.01 3.47 17.62
C PRO A 48 2.56 2.23 18.42
N PRO A 49 3.44 1.22 18.58
CA PRO A 49 3.16 0.12 19.48
C PRO A 49 2.78 0.64 20.87
N ASP A 50 1.95 -0.11 21.60
CA ASP A 50 1.53 0.32 22.95
C ASP A 50 2.76 0.52 23.85
N LYS A 51 2.75 1.50 24.75
CA LYS A 51 3.91 1.84 25.60
C LYS A 51 4.42 0.65 26.42
N ALA A 52 3.53 -0.25 26.80
CA ALA A 52 3.86 -1.50 27.50
C ALA A 52 4.74 -2.44 26.66
N ASN A 53 4.74 -2.28 25.33
CA ASN A 53 5.47 -3.12 24.40
C ASN A 53 6.74 -2.44 23.86
N LEU A 54 7.04 -1.16 24.18
CA LEU A 54 8.12 -0.40 23.52
C LEU A 54 9.50 -1.11 23.55
N ASN A 55 9.77 -1.88 24.61
CA ASN A 55 11.00 -2.67 24.80
C ASN A 55 10.85 -4.15 24.43
N SER A 56 9.70 -4.56 23.89
CA SER A 56 9.45 -5.94 23.48
C SER A 56 10.02 -6.19 22.08
N THR A 57 10.60 -7.36 21.88
CA THR A 57 11.03 -7.80 20.55
C THR A 57 9.80 -7.96 19.67
N TYR A 58 9.70 -7.15 18.64
CA TYR A 58 8.64 -7.23 17.65
C TYR A 58 9.00 -8.19 16.53
N PHE A 59 7.97 -8.77 15.91
CA PHE A 59 8.13 -9.61 14.72
C PHE A 59 7.11 -9.23 13.66
N VAL A 60 7.56 -9.20 12.41
CA VAL A 60 6.69 -9.17 11.24
C VAL A 60 6.32 -10.62 10.91
N LYS A 61 5.03 -10.91 10.78
CA LYS A 61 4.57 -12.23 10.35
C LYS A 61 4.81 -12.38 8.86
N LEU A 62 5.38 -13.52 8.47
CA LEU A 62 5.48 -13.95 7.08
C LEU A 62 4.73 -15.26 6.92
N TYR A 63 3.83 -15.31 5.94
CA TYR A 63 3.01 -16.50 5.72
C TYR A 63 3.74 -17.48 4.81
N LYS A 64 4.40 -18.47 5.42
CA LYS A 64 5.25 -19.45 4.72
C LYS A 64 4.65 -20.01 3.42
N PRO A 65 3.37 -20.44 3.36
CA PRO A 65 2.78 -20.93 2.11
C PRO A 65 2.82 -19.89 0.97
N ASN A 66 2.48 -18.64 1.29
CA ASN A 66 2.47 -17.52 0.34
C ASN A 66 3.89 -17.07 -0.03
N LEU A 67 4.83 -17.13 0.92
CA LEU A 67 6.25 -16.86 0.66
C LEU A 67 6.88 -17.91 -0.27
N ILE A 68 6.57 -19.20 -0.04
CA ILE A 68 6.99 -20.28 -0.93
C ILE A 68 6.42 -20.05 -2.31
N GLN A 69 5.14 -19.70 -2.43
CA GLN A 69 4.52 -19.34 -3.70
C GLN A 69 5.32 -18.24 -4.39
N ILE A 70 5.50 -17.06 -3.77
CA ILE A 70 6.25 -15.94 -4.36
C ILE A 70 7.68 -16.34 -4.80
N ALA A 71 8.36 -17.19 -4.02
CA ALA A 71 9.72 -17.62 -4.30
C ALA A 71 9.82 -18.69 -5.41
N THR A 72 8.81 -19.55 -5.54
CA THR A 72 8.86 -20.78 -6.37
C THR A 72 7.92 -20.77 -7.57
N GLU A 73 6.97 -19.83 -7.63
CA GLU A 73 5.97 -19.80 -8.70
C GLU A 73 6.66 -19.70 -10.07
N ARG A 74 6.38 -20.69 -10.92
CA ARG A 74 6.85 -20.77 -12.31
C ARG A 74 5.95 -19.99 -13.27
N ALA A 75 4.82 -19.46 -12.81
CA ALA A 75 4.01 -18.52 -13.57
C ALA A 75 4.83 -17.23 -13.77
N LYS A 76 5.34 -17.05 -14.99
CA LYS A 76 6.50 -16.21 -15.35
C LYS A 76 6.40 -14.72 -15.01
N GLU A 77 5.28 -14.23 -14.49
CA GLU A 77 5.02 -12.78 -14.37
C GLU A 77 4.98 -12.27 -12.93
N LYS A 78 4.82 -13.14 -11.93
CA LYS A 78 4.63 -12.72 -10.52
C LYS A 78 5.79 -13.03 -9.59
N ARG A 79 6.76 -13.84 -10.04
CA ARG A 79 8.01 -14.09 -9.30
C ARG A 79 8.79 -12.80 -9.10
N LEU A 80 9.29 -12.57 -7.88
CA LEU A 80 10.16 -11.44 -7.59
C LEU A 80 11.59 -11.70 -8.10
N THR A 81 12.14 -10.70 -8.77
CA THR A 81 13.59 -10.57 -9.01
C THR A 81 14.31 -10.32 -7.68
N LEU A 82 15.62 -10.48 -7.65
CA LEU A 82 16.40 -10.27 -6.42
C LEU A 82 16.31 -8.82 -5.92
N ASP A 83 16.29 -7.83 -6.81
CA ASP A 83 16.16 -6.43 -6.42
C ASP A 83 14.75 -6.13 -5.84
N GLU A 84 13.71 -6.68 -6.47
CA GLU A 84 12.33 -6.55 -5.97
C GLU A 84 12.16 -7.24 -4.62
N ALA A 85 12.71 -8.45 -4.47
CA ALA A 85 12.69 -9.20 -3.21
C ALA A 85 13.49 -8.47 -2.12
N GLY A 86 14.63 -7.88 -2.49
CA GLY A 86 15.47 -7.07 -1.61
C GLY A 86 14.72 -5.84 -1.11
N LEU A 87 14.12 -5.05 -2.01
CA LEU A 87 13.29 -3.92 -1.59
C LEU A 87 12.12 -4.39 -0.73
N PHE A 88 11.38 -5.41 -1.16
CA PHE A 88 10.21 -5.89 -0.44
C PHE A 88 10.55 -6.36 0.99
N LEU A 89 11.68 -7.04 1.18
CA LEU A 89 12.20 -7.39 2.50
C LEU A 89 12.52 -6.15 3.34
N LEU A 90 13.15 -5.13 2.75
CA LEU A 90 13.45 -3.87 3.44
C LEU A 90 12.17 -3.15 3.87
N LEU A 91 11.09 -3.20 3.09
CA LEU A 91 9.81 -2.59 3.45
C LEU A 91 9.21 -3.21 4.73
N PHE A 92 9.56 -4.44 5.12
CA PHE A 92 9.10 -5.03 6.37
C PHE A 92 9.65 -4.31 7.61
N SER A 93 10.85 -3.70 7.51
CA SER A 93 11.44 -2.93 8.61
C SER A 93 10.66 -1.64 8.93
N VAL A 94 9.85 -1.17 7.97
CA VAL A 94 9.04 0.04 8.05
C VAL A 94 7.54 -0.29 7.92
N ALA A 95 7.15 -1.52 8.20
CA ALA A 95 5.75 -1.91 8.26
C ALA A 95 5.08 -1.28 9.48
N GLY A 96 3.88 -0.72 9.32
CA GLY A 96 3.13 -0.14 10.43
C GLY A 96 2.53 -1.20 11.37
N TRP A 97 2.46 -0.90 12.66
CA TRP A 97 1.81 -1.78 13.64
C TRP A 97 0.29 -1.79 13.43
N GLN A 98 -0.29 -3.00 13.31
CA GLN A 98 -1.72 -3.28 13.08
C GLN A 98 -2.29 -2.66 11.81
N THR A 99 -1.45 -2.21 10.89
CA THR A 99 -1.85 -1.53 9.67
C THR A 99 -0.96 -1.97 8.51
N PRO A 100 -1.47 -2.15 7.29
CA PRO A 100 -0.64 -2.57 6.17
C PRO A 100 0.23 -1.46 5.61
N TYR A 101 0.03 -0.22 6.05
CA TYR A 101 0.78 0.92 5.56
C TYR A 101 2.28 0.82 5.86
N ILE A 102 3.06 1.43 4.97
CA ILE A 102 4.47 1.72 5.18
C ILE A 102 4.59 3.02 5.97
N VAL A 103 5.27 2.95 7.11
CA VAL A 103 5.29 3.97 8.14
C VAL A 103 6.72 4.23 8.57
N ASN A 104 7.08 5.50 8.71
CA ASN A 104 8.38 5.89 9.26
C ASN A 104 8.43 5.45 10.74
N PRO A 105 9.41 4.64 11.15
CA PRO A 105 9.44 4.05 12.49
C PRO A 105 9.70 5.08 13.59
N ASP A 106 10.31 6.22 13.26
CA ASP A 106 10.63 7.29 14.20
C ASP A 106 9.46 8.27 14.36
N THR A 107 8.81 8.64 13.25
CA THR A 107 7.74 9.64 13.26
C THR A 107 6.33 9.06 13.29
N TYR A 108 6.19 7.76 13.05
CA TYR A 108 4.91 7.04 12.90
C TYR A 108 3.98 7.64 11.84
N LYS A 109 4.55 8.26 10.81
CA LYS A 109 3.80 8.84 9.69
C LYS A 109 3.90 7.95 8.45
N LEU A 110 2.87 7.98 7.61
CA LEU A 110 2.90 7.30 6.32
C LEU A 110 4.05 7.83 5.47
N MET A 111 4.78 6.91 4.83
CA MET A 111 5.89 7.28 3.96
C MET A 111 5.44 7.35 2.51
N SER A 112 5.91 8.38 1.82
CA SER A 112 5.92 8.51 0.38
C SER A 112 7.12 7.81 -0.24
N CYS A 113 7.16 7.72 -1.58
CA CYS A 113 8.30 7.12 -2.28
C CYS A 113 9.62 7.84 -1.97
N SER A 114 9.60 9.17 -1.86
CA SER A 114 10.79 9.96 -1.53
C SER A 114 11.27 9.62 -0.12
N GLU A 115 10.36 9.61 0.86
CA GLU A 115 10.71 9.28 2.24
C GLU A 115 11.21 7.84 2.38
N ILE A 116 10.64 6.88 1.64
CA ILE A 116 11.14 5.49 1.61
C ILE A 116 12.57 5.45 1.06
N ALA A 117 12.83 6.16 -0.04
CA ALA A 117 14.14 6.19 -0.66
C ALA A 117 15.19 6.83 0.26
N ASP A 118 14.85 7.95 0.89
CA ASP A 118 15.71 8.66 1.83
C ASP A 118 16.02 7.79 3.06
N PHE A 119 14.99 7.14 3.63
CA PHE A 119 15.16 6.25 4.78
C PHE A 119 16.07 5.05 4.47
N LEU A 120 15.94 4.48 3.26
CA LEU A 120 16.76 3.34 2.83
C LEU A 120 18.15 3.77 2.32
N GLY A 121 18.42 5.07 2.19
CA GLY A 121 19.66 5.59 1.62
C GLY A 121 19.85 5.18 0.15
N ARG A 122 18.77 5.17 -0.65
CA ARG A 122 18.77 4.71 -2.04
C ARG A 122 18.30 5.80 -3.00
N ASP A 123 18.67 5.66 -4.27
CA ASP A 123 18.19 6.55 -5.31
C ASP A 123 16.65 6.47 -5.45
N ARG A 124 16.01 7.64 -5.44
CA ARG A 124 14.55 7.75 -5.49
C ARG A 124 13.95 7.16 -6.76
N LYS A 125 14.58 7.36 -7.92
CA LYS A 125 14.08 6.82 -9.19
C LYS A 125 14.13 5.30 -9.20
N HIS A 126 15.24 4.72 -8.74
CA HIS A 126 15.38 3.28 -8.62
C HIS A 126 14.36 2.65 -7.65
N VAL A 127 14.15 3.27 -6.48
CA VAL A 127 13.12 2.83 -5.52
C VAL A 127 11.73 2.93 -6.14
N PHE A 128 11.41 4.03 -6.83
CA PHE A 128 10.15 4.20 -7.54
C PHE A 128 9.90 3.08 -8.55
N ASP A 129 10.89 2.78 -9.41
CA ASP A 129 10.78 1.73 -10.44
C ASP A 129 10.58 0.34 -9.82
N LEU A 130 11.19 0.06 -8.68
CA LEU A 130 10.96 -1.18 -7.93
C LEU A 130 9.58 -1.23 -7.27
N LEU A 131 9.12 -0.12 -6.68
CA LEU A 131 7.77 -0.04 -6.09
C LEU A 131 6.69 -0.27 -7.14
N GLU A 132 6.78 0.35 -8.32
CA GLU A 132 5.82 0.14 -9.42
C GLU A 132 5.80 -1.32 -9.90
N ARG A 133 6.95 -1.99 -9.93
CA ARG A 133 7.01 -3.43 -10.23
C ARG A 133 6.37 -4.30 -9.13
N LEU A 134 6.59 -3.97 -7.86
CA LEU A 134 5.93 -4.65 -6.73
C LEU A 134 4.40 -4.45 -6.75
N ILE A 135 3.93 -3.25 -7.15
CA ILE A 135 2.50 -2.95 -7.35
C ILE A 135 1.92 -3.81 -8.48
N ALA A 136 2.58 -3.85 -9.63
CA ALA A 136 2.14 -4.67 -10.78
C ALA A 136 2.06 -6.17 -10.45
N LYS A 137 2.83 -6.61 -9.45
CA LYS A 137 2.83 -7.98 -8.92
C LYS A 137 1.89 -8.18 -7.73
N GLY A 138 1.18 -7.16 -7.25
CA GLY A 138 0.25 -7.27 -6.13
C GLY A 138 0.90 -7.49 -4.76
N MET A 139 2.22 -7.28 -4.64
CA MET A 139 2.94 -7.40 -3.35
C MET A 139 2.70 -6.20 -2.44
N ILE A 140 2.51 -5.03 -3.05
CA ILE A 140 2.15 -3.79 -2.37
C ILE A 140 1.03 -3.10 -3.15
N SER A 141 0.34 -2.17 -2.51
CA SER A 141 -0.63 -1.28 -3.14
C SER A 141 -0.22 0.17 -2.95
N LYS A 142 -0.64 1.02 -3.90
CA LYS A 142 -0.42 2.47 -3.88
C LYS A 142 -1.72 3.16 -3.57
N VAL A 143 -1.76 3.87 -2.45
CA VAL A 143 -2.88 4.71 -2.05
C VAL A 143 -2.64 6.10 -2.62
N ILE A 144 -3.48 6.46 -3.59
CA ILE A 144 -3.41 7.76 -4.26
C ILE A 144 -4.27 8.75 -3.49
N ASN A 145 -3.61 9.69 -2.81
CA ASN A 145 -4.29 10.81 -2.19
C ASN A 145 -4.55 11.87 -3.27
N GLY A 146 -5.78 12.37 -3.37
CA GLY A 146 -6.13 13.45 -4.30
C GLY A 146 -5.34 14.75 -4.04
N ASN A 147 -5.43 15.71 -4.96
CA ASN A 147 -4.89 17.08 -4.84
C ASN A 147 -3.37 17.19 -4.66
N GLY A 148 -2.58 16.48 -5.47
CA GLY A 148 -1.11 16.63 -5.49
C GLY A 148 -0.41 16.17 -4.21
N ARG A 149 -1.12 15.51 -3.28
CA ARG A 149 -0.56 14.93 -2.08
C ARG A 149 0.30 13.71 -2.42
N SER A 150 1.33 13.47 -1.63
CA SER A 150 2.21 12.32 -1.80
C SER A 150 1.42 11.01 -1.71
N ASN A 151 1.69 10.10 -2.65
CA ASN A 151 1.15 8.75 -2.61
C ASN A 151 1.78 7.98 -1.45
N HIS A 152 0.99 7.12 -0.80
CA HIS A 152 1.47 6.21 0.23
C HIS A 152 1.33 4.76 -0.22
N TYR A 153 1.97 3.85 0.52
CA TYR A 153 2.09 2.46 0.13
C TYR A 153 1.60 1.54 1.25
N MET A 154 1.00 0.42 0.86
CA MET A 154 0.57 -0.66 1.74
C MET A 154 1.24 -1.97 1.33
N ILE A 155 1.70 -2.76 2.28
CA ILE A 155 2.16 -4.15 2.07
C ILE A 155 0.94 -5.07 2.03
N ASN A 156 0.92 -6.05 1.13
CA ASN A 156 -0.16 -7.03 1.04
C ASN A 156 -0.23 -7.89 2.33
N PRO A 157 -1.32 -7.80 3.12
CA PRO A 157 -1.45 -8.53 4.38
C PRO A 157 -1.50 -10.05 4.23
N ASN A 158 -1.77 -10.57 3.04
CA ASN A 158 -1.68 -12.00 2.80
C ASN A 158 -0.21 -12.48 2.74
N VAL A 159 0.74 -11.59 2.52
CA VAL A 159 2.17 -11.93 2.41
C VAL A 159 2.90 -11.65 3.72
N ALA A 160 2.76 -10.44 4.25
CA ALA A 160 3.41 -10.01 5.47
C ALA A 160 2.52 -9.06 6.27
N PHE A 161 2.60 -9.13 7.60
CA PHE A 161 1.87 -8.22 8.47
C PHE A 161 2.54 -8.04 9.83
N TYR A 162 2.64 -6.80 10.28
CA TYR A 162 3.13 -6.48 11.62
C TYR A 162 1.96 -6.23 12.56
N GLY A 163 1.53 -7.26 13.28
CA GLY A 163 0.38 -7.15 14.18
C GLY A 163 -0.35 -8.46 14.44
N LYS A 164 -1.30 -8.42 15.39
CA LYS A 164 -2.25 -9.52 15.65
C LYS A 164 -3.64 -9.25 15.08
N THR A 165 -4.01 -7.98 14.96
CA THR A 165 -5.32 -7.48 14.53
C THR A 165 -5.09 -6.34 13.53
N ILE A 166 -6.11 -6.02 12.75
CA ILE A 166 -6.06 -4.90 11.80
C ILE A 166 -6.86 -3.71 12.32
N ASP A 167 -6.31 -2.51 12.21
CA ASP A 167 -6.95 -1.26 12.65
C ASP A 167 -8.22 -0.93 11.83
N ASP A 168 -8.12 -1.07 10.52
CA ASP A 168 -9.20 -0.86 9.57
C ASP A 168 -9.33 -2.06 8.62
N PRO A 169 -10.39 -2.86 8.73
CA PRO A 169 -10.62 -4.01 7.85
C PRO A 169 -10.72 -3.64 6.37
N THR A 170 -11.10 -2.39 6.05
CA THR A 170 -11.20 -1.92 4.65
C THR A 170 -9.85 -1.91 3.94
N HIS A 171 -8.73 -1.90 4.68
CA HIS A 171 -7.41 -2.03 4.09
C HIS A 171 -7.18 -3.40 3.42
N LEU A 172 -7.93 -4.44 3.82
CA LEU A 172 -7.88 -5.75 3.16
C LEU A 172 -8.54 -5.70 1.77
N ASP A 173 -9.56 -4.86 1.61
CA ASP A 173 -10.32 -4.75 0.36
C ASP A 173 -9.45 -4.24 -0.79
N VAL A 174 -8.43 -3.43 -0.47
CA VAL A 174 -7.43 -2.92 -1.43
C VAL A 174 -6.71 -4.06 -2.17
N PHE A 175 -6.58 -5.23 -1.54
CA PHE A 175 -5.85 -6.37 -2.11
C PHE A 175 -6.76 -7.45 -2.70
N LYS A 176 -8.09 -7.30 -2.61
CA LYS A 176 -9.04 -8.28 -3.19
C LYS A 176 -9.00 -8.30 -4.72
N THR A 177 -8.63 -7.19 -5.35
CA THR A 177 -8.56 -7.04 -6.81
C THR A 177 -7.12 -6.96 -7.32
N CYS A 178 -6.14 -7.31 -6.48
CA CYS A 178 -4.74 -7.22 -6.87
C CYS A 178 -4.31 -8.41 -7.75
N PRO A 179 -3.28 -8.26 -8.60
CA PRO A 179 -2.84 -9.34 -9.50
C PRO A 179 -2.23 -10.57 -8.80
N TYR A 180 -1.98 -10.52 -7.49
CA TYR A 180 -1.47 -11.63 -6.72
C TYR A 180 -2.61 -12.38 -6.04
N GLU A 181 -2.76 -13.65 -6.39
CA GLU A 181 -3.71 -14.54 -5.75
C GLU A 181 -2.97 -15.43 -4.73
N PRO A 182 -3.14 -15.19 -3.42
CA PRO A 182 -2.45 -15.97 -2.40
C PRO A 182 -3.01 -17.39 -2.33
N THR A 183 -2.12 -18.36 -2.12
CA THR A 183 -2.50 -19.76 -1.82
C THR A 183 -3.37 -19.84 -0.57
N LYS A 184 -3.10 -18.99 0.42
CA LYS A 184 -3.93 -18.84 1.63
C LYS A 184 -4.25 -17.38 1.88
N TYR A 185 -5.54 -17.03 1.85
CA TYR A 185 -6.03 -15.78 2.37
C TYR A 185 -5.92 -15.76 3.90
N ILE A 186 -5.50 -14.63 4.45
CA ILE A 186 -5.29 -14.46 5.88
C ILE A 186 -6.41 -13.61 6.47
N ASP A 187 -7.12 -14.18 7.43
CA ASP A 187 -8.17 -13.48 8.16
C ASP A 187 -7.60 -12.69 9.34
N TYR A 188 -8.00 -11.42 9.44
CA TYR A 188 -7.63 -10.54 10.54
C TYR A 188 -8.86 -10.11 11.33
N LYS A 189 -8.76 -10.19 12.67
CA LYS A 189 -9.75 -9.58 13.55
C LYS A 189 -9.55 -8.06 13.57
N LYS A 190 -10.64 -7.28 13.62
CA LYS A 190 -10.59 -5.84 13.84
C LYS A 190 -9.99 -5.55 15.22
N THR A 191 -9.07 -4.60 15.30
CA THR A 191 -8.49 -4.12 16.55
C THR A 191 -9.60 -3.50 17.40
N PRO A 192 -9.77 -3.90 18.67
CA PRO A 192 -10.77 -3.29 19.55
C PRO A 192 -10.51 -1.79 19.70
N ASP A 193 -11.58 -0.99 19.66
CA ASP A 193 -11.49 0.42 20.00
C ASP A 193 -11.02 0.54 21.46
N LYS A 194 -10.02 1.40 21.73
CA LYS A 194 -9.63 1.65 23.11
C LYS A 194 -10.83 2.31 23.80
N LYS A 195 -11.43 1.62 24.77
CA LYS A 195 -12.36 2.25 25.72
C LYS A 195 -11.62 3.43 26.34
N LYS A 196 -12.17 4.63 26.14
CA LYS A 196 -11.67 5.86 26.76
C LYS A 196 -11.83 5.77 28.26
#